data_AF-A0A817TY66-F1
#
_entry.id   AF-A0A817TY66-F1
#
_cell.length_a   1.000
_cell.length_b   1.000
_cell.length_c   1.000
_cell.angle_alpha   90.00
_cell.angle_beta   90.00
_cell.angle_gamma   90.00
#
_symmetry.space_group_name_H-M   'P 1'
#
loop_
_entity.id
_entity.type
_entity.pdbx_description
1 polymer ?
#
loop_
_entity_poly.entity_id
_entity_poly.type
_entity_poly.pdbx_seq_one_letter_code
_entity_poly.pdbx_strand_id
1 'polypeptide(L)'
;MRKDDYLQEDVMLEFALTSQDDSSEDEIERYTKAKLVISNEEFVLQWWKQRSINYPTLGVLARSLLGIPASSCTSERIFSTTGRILEERCQHVGDDIVDNILFISNFKKILL
;
A
#
# COMPACT_ATOMS: atom_id res chain seq x y z
N MET A 1 8.74 14.27 20.96
CA MET A 1 9.33 13.33 19.99
C MET A 1 8.23 12.39 19.55
N ARG A 2 7.79 12.53 18.30
CA ARG A 2 6.66 11.78 17.73
C ARG A 2 7.17 10.38 17.39
N LYS A 3 6.45 9.33 17.80
CA LYS A 3 6.84 7.92 17.60
C LYS A 3 6.80 7.49 16.13
N ASP A 4 6.31 8.37 15.27
CA ASP A 4 5.96 8.12 13.88
C ASP A 4 7.20 8.26 12.96
N ASP A 5 8.25 8.96 13.41
CA ASP A 5 9.50 9.15 12.66
C ASP A 5 10.37 7.87 12.62
N TYR A 6 10.18 6.95 13.57
CA TYR A 6 10.97 5.71 13.68
C TYR A 6 10.65 4.69 12.58
N LEU A 7 9.41 4.67 12.10
CA LEU A 7 8.93 3.67 11.14
C LEU A 7 9.51 3.88 9.74
N GLN A 8 9.90 5.11 9.40
CA GLN A 8 10.44 5.43 8.10
C GLN A 8 11.93 5.05 8.00
N GLU A 9 12.65 5.19 9.11
CA GLU A 9 14.04 4.80 9.24
C GLU A 9 14.18 3.27 9.28
N ASP A 10 13.28 2.57 9.99
CA ASP A 10 13.22 1.10 10.03
C ASP A 10 12.89 0.50 8.65
N VAL A 11 11.97 1.10 7.90
CA VAL A 11 11.64 0.68 6.52
C VAL A 11 12.81 0.96 5.55
N MET A 12 13.51 2.08 5.75
CA MET A 12 14.67 2.45 4.94
C MET A 12 15.89 1.56 5.25
N LEU A 13 16.03 1.14 6.52
CA LEU A 13 17.02 0.17 6.98
C LEU A 13 16.71 -1.23 6.48
N GLU A 14 15.45 -1.66 6.49
CA GLU A 14 15.08 -2.97 5.94
C GLU A 14 15.41 -3.05 4.44
N PHE A 15 15.09 -2.00 3.68
CA PHE A 15 15.45 -1.87 2.27
C PHE A 15 16.97 -1.96 2.03
N ALA A 16 17.77 -1.27 2.84
CA ALA A 16 19.23 -1.28 2.77
C ALA A 16 19.83 -2.66 3.12
N LEU A 17 19.23 -3.40 4.05
CA LEU A 17 19.65 -4.77 4.40
C LEU A 17 19.26 -5.80 3.34
N THR A 18 18.22 -5.54 2.54
CA THR A 18 17.90 -6.37 1.35
C THR A 18 18.83 -6.12 0.17
N SER A 19 19.62 -5.04 0.20
CA SER A 19 20.44 -4.57 -0.94
C SER A 19 21.81 -5.26 -1.04
N GLN A 20 22.09 -6.25 -0.20
CA GLN A 20 23.30 -7.08 -0.29
C GLN A 20 22.95 -8.48 -0.82
N ASP A 21 22.64 -8.57 -2.11
CA ASP A 21 22.81 -9.79 -2.88
C ASP A 21 23.20 -9.42 -4.32
N ASP A 22 24.29 -10.01 -4.82
CA ASP A 22 24.98 -9.73 -6.08
C ASP A 22 24.18 -10.11 -7.35
N SER A 23 22.84 -10.04 -7.33
CA SER A 23 21.95 -10.60 -8.37
C SER A 23 20.85 -9.62 -8.87
N SER A 24 21.04 -8.30 -8.70
CA SER A 24 20.07 -7.30 -9.17
C SER A 24 19.95 -7.27 -10.71
N GLU A 25 21.06 -7.44 -11.43
CA GLU A 25 21.05 -7.48 -12.91
C GLU A 25 20.39 -8.76 -13.43
N ASP A 26 20.62 -9.91 -12.79
CA ASP A 26 20.03 -11.19 -13.19
C ASP A 26 18.51 -11.21 -13.03
N GLU A 27 17.98 -10.61 -11.96
CA GLU A 27 16.55 -10.57 -11.68
C GLU A 27 15.80 -9.71 -12.73
N ILE A 28 16.33 -8.52 -13.03
CA ILE A 28 15.79 -7.61 -14.04
C ILE A 28 15.87 -8.22 -15.43
N GLU A 29 17.00 -8.84 -15.78
CA GLU A 29 17.18 -9.46 -17.09
C GLU A 29 16.26 -10.67 -17.25
N ARG A 30 16.09 -11.49 -16.20
CA ARG A 30 15.14 -12.61 -16.17
C ARG A 30 13.70 -12.14 -16.34
N TYR A 31 13.30 -11.06 -15.66
CA TYR A 31 11.96 -10.48 -15.82
C TYR A 31 11.73 -9.95 -17.25
N THR A 32 12.72 -9.23 -17.80
CA THR A 32 12.64 -8.62 -19.14
C THR A 32 12.59 -9.67 -20.26
N LYS A 33 13.31 -10.78 -20.10
CA LYS A 33 13.29 -11.91 -21.05
C LYS A 33 12.08 -12.83 -20.88
N ALA A 34 11.42 -12.80 -19.72
CA ALA A 34 10.30 -13.68 -19.45
C ALA A 34 9.07 -13.27 -20.28
N LYS A 35 8.49 -14.24 -21.00
CA LYS A 35 7.20 -14.05 -21.67
C LYS A 35 6.09 -14.16 -20.62
N LEU A 36 5.67 -13.03 -20.07
CA LEU A 36 4.66 -12.99 -19.03
C LEU A 36 3.26 -13.08 -19.64
N VAL A 37 2.53 -14.13 -19.28
CA VAL A 37 1.09 -14.21 -19.53
C VAL A 37 0.40 -13.80 -18.24
N ILE A 38 -0.10 -12.58 -18.21
CA ILE A 38 -0.99 -12.09 -17.16
C ILE A 38 -2.40 -12.27 -17.72
N SER A 39 -3.22 -13.10 -17.07
CA SER A 39 -4.63 -13.18 -17.43
C SER A 39 -5.30 -11.83 -17.15
N ASN A 40 -6.19 -11.35 -18.01
CA ASN A 40 -6.91 -10.10 -17.81
C ASN A 40 -7.73 -10.06 -16.50
N GLU A 41 -7.96 -11.24 -15.90
CA GLU A 41 -8.71 -11.41 -14.67
C GLU A 41 -7.81 -11.41 -13.41
N GLU A 42 -6.48 -11.51 -13.57
CA GLU A 42 -5.56 -11.58 -12.44
C GLU A 42 -5.08 -10.17 -12.04
N PHE A 43 -5.33 -9.79 -10.78
CA PHE A 43 -4.80 -8.55 -10.24
C PHE A 43 -3.26 -8.58 -10.28
N VAL A 44 -2.65 -7.54 -10.87
CA VAL A 44 -1.19 -7.44 -11.03
C VAL A 44 -0.42 -7.63 -9.72
N LEU A 45 -0.96 -7.15 -8.59
CA LEU A 45 -0.36 -7.33 -7.26
C LEU A 45 -0.40 -8.80 -6.79
N GLN A 46 -1.44 -9.54 -7.17
CA GLN A 46 -1.55 -10.97 -6.88
C GLN A 46 -0.54 -11.77 -7.72
N TRP A 47 -0.31 -11.36 -8.96
CA TRP A 47 0.72 -11.93 -9.82
C TRP A 47 2.12 -11.77 -9.22
N TRP A 48 2.45 -10.56 -8.73
CA TRP A 48 3.71 -10.29 -8.03
C TRP A 48 3.84 -11.07 -6.72
N LYS A 49 2.74 -11.23 -5.97
CA LYS A 49 2.72 -12.03 -4.75
C LYS A 49 3.09 -13.50 -5.02
N GLN A 50 2.52 -14.09 -6.06
CA GLN A 50 2.80 -15.49 -6.44
C GLN A 50 4.25 -15.70 -6.90
N ARG A 51 4.88 -14.66 -7.47
CA ARG A 51 6.24 -14.72 -8.01
C ARG A 51 7.29 -14.06 -7.14
N SER A 52 6.94 -13.69 -5.91
CA SER A 52 7.85 -13.09 -4.92
C SER A 52 9.07 -13.98 -4.62
N ILE A 53 8.94 -15.30 -4.76
CA ILE A 53 10.06 -16.25 -4.61
C ILE A 53 11.06 -16.14 -5.78
N ASN A 54 10.56 -15.90 -6.99
CA ASN A 54 11.40 -15.79 -8.19
C ASN A 54 11.96 -14.38 -8.39
N TYR A 55 11.28 -13.40 -7.81
CA TYR A 55 11.58 -11.97 -7.92
C TYR A 55 11.49 -11.31 -6.53
N PRO A 56 12.44 -11.59 -5.62
CA PRO A 56 12.39 -11.07 -4.25
C PRO A 56 12.52 -9.55 -4.21
N THR A 57 13.43 -8.97 -4.99
CA THR A 57 13.71 -7.53 -4.98
C THR A 57 12.66 -6.78 -5.80
N LEU A 58 12.38 -7.26 -7.01
CA LEU A 58 11.45 -6.65 -7.94
C LEU A 58 10.00 -6.81 -7.46
N GLY A 59 9.67 -7.89 -6.76
CA GLY A 59 8.36 -8.08 -6.13
C GLY A 59 8.08 -7.08 -5.02
N VAL A 60 9.08 -6.75 -4.19
CA VAL A 60 8.96 -5.70 -3.16
C VAL A 60 8.77 -4.34 -3.82
N LEU A 61 9.58 -4.01 -4.83
CA LEU A 61 9.51 -2.74 -5.56
C LEU A 61 8.17 -2.60 -6.30
N ALA A 62 7.71 -3.66 -6.97
CA ALA A 62 6.43 -3.67 -7.67
C ALA A 62 5.25 -3.49 -6.72
N ARG A 63 5.29 -4.08 -5.52
CA ARG A 63 4.27 -3.85 -4.49
C ARG A 63 4.23 -2.38 -4.07
N SER A 64 5.39 -1.76 -3.86
CA SER A 64 5.48 -0.35 -3.45
C SER A 64 5.00 0.60 -4.54
N LEU A 65 5.28 0.33 -5.81
CA LEU A 65 4.85 1.18 -6.92
C LEU A 65 3.38 0.96 -7.30
N LEU A 66 2.95 -0.29 -7.44
CA LEU A 66 1.60 -0.64 -7.91
C LEU A 66 0.55 -0.59 -6.80
N GLY A 67 0.97 -0.59 -5.53
CA GLY A 67 0.10 -0.42 -4.37
C GLY A 67 -0.40 1.01 -4.19
N ILE A 68 0.21 1.98 -4.86
CA ILE A 68 -0.19 3.39 -4.79
C ILE A 68 -1.46 3.57 -5.62
N PRO A 69 -2.57 4.08 -5.04
CA PRO A 69 -3.77 4.34 -5.80
C PRO A 69 -3.50 5.44 -6.83
N ALA A 70 -3.99 5.26 -8.06
CA ALA A 70 -3.83 6.24 -9.13
C ALA A 70 -4.61 7.55 -8.91
N SER A 71 -5.52 7.60 -7.93
CA SER A 71 -6.32 8.79 -7.62
C SER A 71 -6.69 8.89 -6.14
N SER A 72 -7.04 10.12 -5.73
CA SER A 72 -7.62 10.44 -4.42
C SER A 72 -9.08 10.00 -4.26
N CYS A 73 -9.71 9.39 -5.26
CA CYS A 73 -11.14 9.07 -5.24
C CYS A 73 -11.53 8.16 -4.06
N THR A 74 -10.62 7.27 -3.64
CA THR A 74 -10.83 6.40 -2.47
C THR A 74 -10.88 7.20 -1.17
N SER A 75 -9.94 8.12 -0.96
CA SER A 75 -9.91 8.99 0.22
C SER A 75 -11.07 9.97 0.20
N GLU A 76 -11.39 10.58 -0.95
CA GLU A 76 -12.53 11.49 -1.11
C GLU A 76 -13.86 10.80 -0.79
N ARG A 77 -14.05 9.56 -1.23
CA ARG A 77 -15.26 8.78 -0.88
C ARG A 77 -15.35 8.53 0.62
N ILE A 78 -14.23 8.25 1.28
CA ILE A 78 -14.19 8.03 2.73
C ILE A 78 -14.49 9.35 3.45
N PHE A 79 -13.86 10.45 3.08
CA PHE A 79 -14.12 11.77 3.64
C PHE A 79 -15.57 12.20 3.43
N SER A 80 -16.14 11.99 2.25
CA SER A 80 -17.55 12.29 1.97
C SER A 80 -18.49 11.45 2.83
N THR A 81 -18.19 10.15 3.00
CA THR A 81 -19.01 9.25 3.84
C THR A 81 -18.91 9.64 5.30
N THR A 82 -17.71 9.91 5.81
CA THR A 82 -17.47 10.36 7.19
C THR A 82 -18.08 11.73 7.44
N GLY A 83 -17.94 12.66 6.49
CA GLY A 83 -18.53 14.00 6.55
C GLY A 83 -20.04 13.93 6.69
N ARG A 84 -20.71 13.07 5.91
CA ARG A 84 -22.16 12.85 6.03
C ARG A 84 -22.54 12.27 7.40
N ILE A 85 -21.78 11.31 7.93
CA ILE A 85 -22.04 10.74 9.27
C ILE A 85 -21.87 11.80 10.36
N LEU A 86 -20.87 12.68 10.21
CA LEU A 86 -20.60 13.76 11.15
C LEU A 86 -21.70 14.82 11.12
N GLU A 87 -22.11 15.26 9.93
CA GLU A 87 -23.19 16.22 9.71
C GLU A 87 -24.55 15.71 10.23
N GLU A 88 -24.87 14.44 10.02
CA GLU A 88 -26.17 13.85 10.42
C GLU A 88 -26.29 13.59 11.93
N ARG A 89 -25.17 13.30 12.61
CA ARG A 89 -25.22 12.72 13.96
C ARG A 89 -24.55 13.56 15.06
N CYS A 90 -23.82 14.60 14.70
CA CYS A 90 -22.74 15.10 15.55
C CYS A 90 -22.45 16.59 15.35
N GLN A 91 -23.31 17.47 15.89
CA GLN A 91 -23.18 18.93 15.77
C GLN A 91 -22.05 19.57 16.61
N HIS A 92 -21.39 18.82 17.51
CA HIS A 92 -20.39 19.35 18.46
C HIS A 92 -19.21 18.39 18.71
N VAL A 93 -18.66 17.80 17.65
CA VAL A 93 -17.63 16.78 17.78
C VAL A 93 -16.24 17.41 17.71
N GLY A 94 -15.42 17.11 18.72
CA GLY A 94 -14.01 17.51 18.76
C GLY A 94 -13.17 16.77 17.71
N ASP A 95 -12.06 17.39 17.31
CA ASP A 95 -11.15 16.88 16.28
C ASP A 95 -10.69 15.43 16.56
N ASP A 96 -10.53 15.07 17.83
CA ASP A 96 -10.13 13.74 18.30
C ASP A 96 -11.13 12.63 17.95
N ILE A 97 -12.42 12.93 17.99
CA ILE A 97 -13.47 11.97 17.68
C ILE A 97 -13.63 11.82 16.16
N VAL A 98 -13.39 12.89 15.39
CA VAL A 98 -13.39 12.84 13.91
C VAL A 98 -12.31 11.89 13.41
N ASP A 99 -11.09 11.99 13.94
CA ASP A 99 -9.98 11.12 13.60
C ASP A 99 -10.29 9.65 13.92
N ASN A 100 -10.90 9.39 15.08
CA ASN A 100 -11.33 8.04 15.46
C ASN A 100 -12.39 7.48 14.51
N ILE A 101 -13.37 8.28 14.09
CA ILE A 101 -14.42 7.86 13.14
C ILE A 101 -13.80 7.57 11.77
N LEU A 102 -12.89 8.43 11.30
CA LEU A 102 -12.20 8.26 10.02
C LEU A 102 -11.34 6.99 10.02
N PHE A 103 -10.62 6.74 11.12
CA PHE A 103 -9.84 5.52 11.31
C PHE A 103 -10.74 4.29 11.24
N ILE A 104 -11.81 4.23 12.04
CA ILE A 104 -12.71 3.08 12.08
C ILE A 104 -13.37 2.83 10.70
N SER A 105 -13.79 3.90 10.01
CA SER A 105 -14.42 3.79 8.69
C SER A 105 -13.45 3.30 7.61
N ASN A 106 -12.19 3.74 7.67
CA ASN A 106 -11.14 3.28 6.76
C ASN A 106 -10.79 1.80 7.00
N PHE A 107 -10.57 1.40 8.26
CA PHE A 107 -10.23 0.02 8.61
C PHE A 107 -11.32 -0.98 8.21
N LYS A 108 -12.58 -0.62 8.40
CA LYS A 108 -13.71 -1.48 8.00
C LYS A 108 -13.74 -1.75 6.50
N LYS A 109 -13.29 -0.80 5.66
CA LYS A 109 -13.31 -0.91 4.20
C LYS A 109 -12.12 -1.68 3.62
N ILE A 110 -11.04 -1.83 4.39
CA ILE A 110 -9.86 -2.62 3.99
C ILE A 110 -10.05 -4.10 4.35
N LEU A 111 -10.85 -4.41 5.37
CA LEU A 111 -11.05 -5.77 5.92
C LEU A 111 -12.29 -6.52 5.40
N LEU A 112 -13.27 -5.82 4.79
CA LEU A 112 -14.50 -6.37 4.22
C LEU A 112 -14.61 -6.02 2.74
#